data_AF-A0A158E745-F1
#
_entry.id   AF-A0A158E745-F1
#
_cell.length_a   1.000
_cell.length_b   1.000
_cell.length_c   1.000
_cell.angle_alpha   90.00
_cell.angle_beta   90.00
_cell.angle_gamma   90.00
#
_symmetry.space_group_name_H-M   'P 1'
#
loop_
_entity.id
_entity.type
_entity.pdbx_description
1 polymer ?
#
loop_
_entity_poly.entity_id
_entity_poly.type
_entity_poly.pdbx_seq_one_letter_code
_entity_poly.pdbx_strand_id
1 'polypeptide(L)'
;MKGNIPTTLDASVEFGLTLLDAKGRSELATMGLFNPHMKYETDFVKIIGSKLGIIDGSNQELLRDIAIKQGDNLHFLEIEGDSIEPAAAMRILLTAMSEKAAKAG
;
A
#
# COMPACT_ATOMS: atom_id res chain seq x y z
N MET A 1 15.18 -6.48 -13.60
CA MET A 1 15.54 -5.12 -13.15
C MET A 1 15.71 -5.17 -11.64
N LYS A 2 16.91 -4.94 -11.09
CA LYS A 2 17.03 -4.46 -9.69
C LYS A 2 16.56 -3.01 -9.72
N GLY A 3 15.25 -2.82 -9.89
CA GLY A 3 14.63 -1.52 -9.68
C GLY A 3 14.74 -1.26 -8.19
N ASN A 4 15.30 -0.11 -7.81
CA ASN A 4 15.34 0.31 -6.41
C ASN A 4 13.91 0.22 -5.89
N ILE A 5 13.68 -0.70 -4.95
CA ILE A 5 12.39 -0.80 -4.29
C ILE A 5 12.14 0.57 -3.66
N PRO A 6 10.98 1.19 -3.90
CA PRO A 6 10.71 2.51 -3.35
C PRO A 6 10.74 2.47 -1.82
N THR A 7 11.35 3.50 -1.24
CA THR A 7 11.55 3.62 0.21
C THR A 7 10.64 4.67 0.85
N THR A 8 9.78 5.32 0.05
CA THR A 8 8.79 6.31 0.51
C THR A 8 7.39 5.90 0.07
N LEU A 9 6.37 6.34 0.82
CA LEU A 9 4.96 6.08 0.53
C LEU A 9 4.58 6.57 -0.87
N ASP A 10 4.95 7.81 -1.24
CA ASP A 10 4.58 8.39 -2.54
C ASP A 10 5.18 7.62 -3.73
N ALA A 11 6.46 7.23 -3.61
CA ALA A 11 7.12 6.44 -4.64
C ALA A 11 6.58 5.00 -4.70
N SER A 12 6.19 4.43 -3.56
CA SER A 12 5.51 3.13 -3.49
C SER A 12 4.12 3.15 -4.08
N VAL A 13 3.38 4.25 -3.90
CA VAL A 13 2.08 4.46 -4.53
C VAL A 13 2.22 4.49 -6.05
N GLU A 14 3.15 5.29 -6.58
CA GLU A 14 3.40 5.34 -8.02
C GLU A 14 3.82 3.98 -8.56
N PHE A 15 4.79 3.34 -7.93
CA PHE A 15 5.26 2.02 -8.33
C PHE A 15 4.13 0.99 -8.31
N GLY A 16 3.34 0.94 -7.25
CA GLY A 16 2.18 0.06 -7.14
C GLY A 16 1.18 0.26 -8.29
N LEU A 17 0.90 1.51 -8.68
CA LEU A 17 0.01 1.81 -9.81
C LEU A 17 0.58 1.38 -11.16
N THR A 18 1.91 1.36 -11.32
CA THR A 18 2.56 0.82 -12.53
C THR A 18 2.49 -0.71 -12.62
N LEU A 19 2.31 -1.41 -11.50
CA LEU A 19 2.14 -2.87 -11.48
C LEU A 19 0.74 -3.31 -11.92
N LEU A 20 -0.22 -2.39 -11.95
CA LEU A 20 -1.61 -2.65 -12.33
C LEU A 20 -1.85 -2.26 -13.79
N ASP A 21 -2.71 -3.02 -14.47
CA ASP A 21 -3.24 -2.64 -15.78
C ASP A 21 -4.36 -1.60 -15.64
N ALA A 22 -4.95 -1.19 -16.77
CA ALA A 22 -6.02 -0.19 -16.77
C ALA A 22 -7.28 -0.66 -16.01
N LYS A 23 -7.58 -1.96 -16.06
CA LYS A 23 -8.72 -2.55 -15.35
C LYS A 23 -8.48 -2.51 -13.84
N GLY A 24 -7.32 -2.99 -13.38
CA GLY A 24 -6.94 -3.00 -11.97
C GLY A 24 -6.84 -1.59 -11.37
N ARG A 25 -6.39 -0.59 -12.14
CA ARG A 25 -6.42 0.81 -11.68
C ARG A 25 -7.85 1.35 -11.51
N SER A 26 -8.75 1.00 -12.43
CA SER A 26 -10.17 1.40 -12.35
C SER A 26 -10.85 0.76 -11.13
N GLU A 27 -10.64 -0.55 -10.92
CA GLU A 27 -11.15 -1.25 -9.75
C GLU A 27 -10.62 -0.63 -8.45
N LEU A 28 -9.32 -0.38 -8.37
CA LEU A 28 -8.70 0.27 -7.23
C LEU A 28 -9.27 1.68 -6.97
N ALA A 29 -9.51 2.48 -8.01
CA ALA A 29 -10.12 3.80 -7.88
C ALA A 29 -11.54 3.74 -7.31
N THR A 30 -12.32 2.72 -7.66
CA THR A 30 -13.69 2.54 -7.16
C THR A 30 -13.77 2.01 -5.73
N MET A 31 -12.67 1.48 -5.18
CA MET A 31 -12.65 0.90 -3.85
C MET A 31 -12.81 1.94 -2.72
N GLY A 32 -12.25 3.14 -2.87
CA GLY A 32 -12.36 4.26 -1.93
C GLY A 32 -11.65 4.05 -0.58
N LEU A 33 -11.91 2.93 0.13
CA LEU A 33 -11.31 2.52 1.40
C LEU A 33 -11.18 0.99 1.46
N PHE A 34 -10.02 0.50 1.88
CA PHE A 34 -9.76 -0.94 2.00
C PHE A 34 -10.49 -1.53 3.23
N ASN A 35 -11.67 -2.13 3.00
CA ASN A 35 -12.37 -2.97 3.98
C ASN A 35 -11.71 -4.36 4.11
N PRO A 36 -11.24 -4.78 5.30
CA PRO A 36 -10.59 -6.09 5.49
C PRO A 36 -11.50 -7.31 5.27
N HIS A 37 -12.83 -7.12 5.18
CA HIS A 37 -13.81 -8.17 4.91
C HIS A 37 -14.23 -8.28 3.43
N MET A 38 -13.78 -7.35 2.57
CA MET A 38 -13.97 -7.51 1.13
C MET A 38 -13.04 -8.62 0.63
N LYS A 39 -13.61 -9.62 -0.06
CA LYS A 39 -12.84 -10.54 -0.90
C LYS A 39 -12.33 -9.75 -2.10
N TYR A 40 -11.21 -9.09 -1.92
CA TYR A 40 -10.46 -8.58 -3.05
C TYR A 40 -10.05 -9.73 -3.95
N GLU A 41 -9.85 -9.45 -5.25
CA GLU A 41 -8.93 -10.26 -6.02
C GLU A 41 -7.57 -10.14 -5.32
N THR A 42 -7.30 -11.09 -4.42
CA THR A 42 -6.12 -11.16 -3.55
C THR A 42 -4.79 -11.03 -4.30
N ASP A 43 -4.85 -11.07 -5.63
CA ASP A 43 -3.75 -10.98 -6.56
C ASP A 43 -3.08 -9.60 -6.54
N PHE A 44 -3.82 -8.47 -6.52
CA PHE A 44 -3.15 -7.16 -6.51
C PHE A 44 -2.42 -6.88 -5.19
N VAL A 45 -3.03 -7.24 -4.06
CA VAL A 45 -2.41 -7.12 -2.72
C VAL A 45 -1.13 -7.94 -2.68
N LYS A 46 -1.20 -9.19 -3.17
CA LYS A 46 -0.06 -10.11 -3.19
C LYS A 46 1.03 -9.65 -4.14
N ILE A 47 0.68 -9.14 -5.33
CA ILE A 47 1.63 -8.61 -6.31
C ILE A 47 2.33 -7.38 -5.75
N ILE A 48 1.59 -6.36 -5.31
CA ILE A 48 2.15 -5.10 -4.82
C ILE A 48 2.98 -5.35 -3.56
N GLY A 49 2.41 -6.03 -2.57
CA GLY A 49 3.06 -6.29 -1.29
C GLY A 49 4.30 -7.18 -1.40
N SER A 50 4.29 -8.17 -2.30
CA SER A 50 5.48 -9.01 -2.57
C SER A 50 6.55 -8.24 -3.34
N LYS A 51 6.19 -7.42 -4.33
CA LYS A 51 7.15 -6.63 -5.12
C LYS A 51 7.80 -5.52 -4.31
N LEU A 52 7.11 -4.98 -3.31
CA LEU A 52 7.61 -3.96 -2.40
C LEU A 52 8.31 -4.54 -1.17
N GLY A 53 8.27 -5.86 -0.92
CA GLY A 53 8.82 -6.46 0.30
C GLY A 53 8.08 -6.06 1.58
N ILE A 54 6.80 -5.71 1.48
CA ILE A 54 5.98 -5.32 2.63
C ILE A 54 5.45 -6.57 3.33
N ILE A 55 4.97 -7.56 2.57
CA ILE A 55 4.33 -8.78 3.13
C ILE A 55 5.27 -9.54 4.07
N ASP A 56 6.58 -9.55 3.79
CA ASP A 56 7.61 -10.20 4.60
C ASP A 56 8.43 -9.23 5.46
N GLY A 57 8.07 -7.94 5.45
CA GLY A 57 8.74 -6.90 6.23
C GLY A 57 10.18 -6.60 5.80
N SER A 58 10.62 -7.00 4.60
CA SER A 58 11.99 -6.71 4.14
C SER A 58 12.24 -5.23 3.80
N ASN A 59 11.20 -4.44 3.51
CA ASN A 59 11.32 -3.01 3.16
C ASN A 59 11.08 -2.07 4.35
N GLN A 60 12.06 -2.03 5.25
CA GLN A 60 11.99 -1.29 6.52
C GLN A 60 11.91 0.24 6.37
N GLU A 61 12.57 0.82 5.36
CA GLU A 61 12.51 2.27 5.13
C GLU A 61 11.12 2.73 4.75
N LEU A 62 10.44 1.99 3.87
CA LEU A 62 9.06 2.26 3.51
C LEU A 62 8.11 2.12 4.72
N LEU A 63 8.27 1.04 5.50
CA LEU A 63 7.47 0.85 6.72
C LEU A 63 7.63 2.02 7.70
N ARG A 64 8.85 2.55 7.83
CA ARG A 64 9.13 3.74 8.64
C ARG A 64 8.51 5.01 8.05
N ASP A 65 8.60 5.26 6.74
CA ASP A 65 7.97 6.44 6.10
C ASP A 65 6.44 6.40 6.26
N ILE A 66 5.84 5.22 6.13
CA ILE A 66 4.42 5.00 6.40
C ILE A 66 4.07 5.36 7.85
N ALA A 67 4.87 4.91 8.82
CA ALA A 67 4.67 5.23 10.23
C ALA A 67 4.71 6.72 10.53
N ILE A 68 5.68 7.43 9.94
CA ILE A 68 5.84 8.88 10.13
C ILE A 68 4.68 9.66 9.49
N LYS A 69 4.34 9.36 8.24
CA LYS A 69 3.35 10.14 7.48
C LYS A 69 1.91 9.88 7.86
N GLN A 70 1.61 8.69 8.38
CA GLN A 70 0.26 8.26 8.69
C GLN A 70 0.06 8.02 10.18
N GLY A 71 1.01 8.43 11.03
CA GLY A 71 1.00 8.22 12.48
C GLY A 71 -0.32 8.63 13.13
N ASP A 72 -0.90 9.75 12.70
CA ASP A 72 -2.18 10.26 13.20
C ASP A 72 -3.39 9.39 12.78
N ASN A 73 -3.32 8.74 11.60
CA ASN A 73 -4.34 7.82 11.08
C ASN A 73 -4.11 6.37 11.55
N LEU A 74 -2.91 6.05 12.02
CA LEU A 74 -2.45 4.73 12.45
C LEU A 74 -2.89 4.35 13.86
N HIS A 75 -3.39 5.29 14.68
CA HIS A 75 -3.96 4.99 15.99
C HIS A 75 -5.11 3.97 15.96
N PHE A 76 -5.72 3.74 14.79
CA PHE A 76 -6.78 2.74 14.58
C PHE A 76 -6.28 1.40 14.01
N LEU A 77 -5.01 1.30 13.62
CA LEU A 77 -4.39 0.12 13.04
C LEU A 77 -3.25 -0.34 13.97
N GLU A 78 -3.62 -0.96 15.09
CA GLU A 78 -2.79 -1.80 15.98
C GLU A 78 -1.27 -1.70 15.74
N ILE A 79 -0.67 -0.60 16.19
CA ILE A 79 0.78 -0.46 16.33
C ILE A 79 1.16 -1.09 17.67
N GLU A 80 1.74 -2.29 17.66
CA GLU A 80 2.42 -2.86 18.83
C GLU A 80 3.90 -2.42 18.84
N GLY A 81 4.26 -1.53 19.77
CA GLY A 81 5.60 -0.93 19.82
C GLY A 81 5.89 -0.11 18.57
N ASP A 82 7.09 0.45 18.40
CA ASP A 82 7.43 1.33 17.26
C ASP A 82 7.48 0.62 15.88
N SER A 83 6.71 -0.46 15.68
CA SER A 83 6.67 -1.30 14.49
C SER A 83 5.30 -1.26 13.81
N ILE A 84 5.31 -1.15 12.48
CA ILE A 84 4.10 -1.32 11.66
C ILE A 84 4.02 -2.74 11.17
N GLU A 85 2.87 -3.37 11.37
CA GLU A 85 2.59 -4.66 10.76
C GLU A 85 2.47 -4.54 9.23
N PRO A 86 3.01 -5.51 8.47
CA PRO A 86 2.84 -5.62 7.01
C PRO A 86 1.40 -5.41 6.52
N ALA A 87 0.42 -5.95 7.25
CA ALA A 87 -0.99 -5.83 6.89
C ALA A 87 -1.49 -4.39 7.00
N ALA A 88 -1.11 -3.66 8.06
CA ALA A 88 -1.45 -2.25 8.24
C ALA A 88 -0.78 -1.37 7.16
N ALA A 89 0.52 -1.61 6.89
CA ALA A 89 1.24 -0.93 5.80
C ALA A 89 0.56 -1.12 4.44
N MET A 90 0.14 -2.34 4.12
CA MET A 90 -0.56 -2.63 2.86
C MET A 90 -1.89 -1.88 2.75
N ARG A 91 -2.67 -1.78 3.84
CA ARG A 91 -3.95 -1.05 3.83
C ARG A 91 -3.74 0.44 3.55
N ILE A 92 -2.74 1.04 4.20
CA ILE A 92 -2.39 2.46 4.00
C ILE A 92 -1.96 2.69 2.56
N LEU A 93 -1.05 1.87 2.06
CA LEU A 93 -0.55 1.97 0.69
C LEU A 93 -1.70 1.88 -0.33
N LEU A 94 -2.57 0.88 -0.18
CA LEU A 94 -3.69 0.67 -1.10
C LEU A 94 -4.71 1.81 -1.03
N THR A 95 -4.94 2.38 0.15
CA THR A 95 -5.81 3.55 0.33
C THR A 95 -5.23 4.76 -0.41
N ALA A 96 -3.94 5.06 -0.21
CA ALA A 96 -3.26 6.15 -0.90
C ALA A 96 -3.22 5.96 -2.43
N MET A 97 -3.05 4.71 -2.89
CA MET A 97 -3.14 4.38 -4.32
C MET A 97 -4.55 4.56 -4.88
N SER A 98 -5.58 4.15 -4.12
CA SER A 98 -7.00 4.31 -4.50
C SER A 98 -7.35 5.79 -4.67
N GLU A 99 -6.98 6.63 -3.70
CA GLU A 99 -7.20 8.08 -3.76
C GLU A 99 -6.51 8.73 -4.96
N LYS A 100 -5.28 8.29 -5.26
CA LYS A 100 -4.52 8.81 -6.40
C LYS A 100 -5.12 8.39 -7.73
N ALA A 101 -5.54 7.13 -7.85
CA ALA A 101 -6.20 6.61 -9.05
C ALA A 101 -7.54 7.32 -9.30
N ALA A 102 -8.32 7.59 -8.24
CA ALA A 102 -9.59 8.31 -8.33
C ALA A 102 -9.44 9.78 -8.77
N LYS A 103 -8.31 10.44 -8.44
CA LYS A 103 -8.02 11.82 -8.88
C LYS A 103 -7.52 11.90 -10.34
N ALA A 104 -7.13 10.77 -10.93
CA ALA A 104 -6.55 10.70 -12.27
C ALA A 104 -7.57 10.34 -13.37
N GLY A 105 -8.78 9.93 -12.99
CA GLY A 105 -9.92 9.65 -13.88
C GLY A 105 -10.94 10.78 -13.88
#